data_AF-A0A6M0BHX5-F1
#
_entry.id   AF-A0A6M0BHX5-F1
#
_cell.length_a   1.000
_cell.length_b   1.000
_cell.length_c   1.000
_cell.angle_alpha   90.00
_cell.angle_beta   90.00
_cell.angle_gamma   90.00
#
_symmetry.space_group_name_H-M   'P 1'
#
loop_
_entity.id
_entity.type
_entity.pdbx_description
1 polymer ?
#
loop_
_entity_poly.entity_id
_entity_poly.type
_entity_poly.pdbx_seq_one_letter_code
_entity_poly.pdbx_strand_id
1 'polypeptide(L)' 'MEGTQYIESVLISSPISSGQEVIHGTLDIDDNGFDDILWRNLDDGQNSVWLMNANGFDRLEKLDPLTDTSWQSYV' A
#
# COMPACT_ATOMS: atom_id res chain seq x y z
N MET A 1 -8.13 -22.99 -11.67
CA MET A 1 -8.01 -22.62 -10.25
C MET A 1 -9.17 -21.67 -9.96
N GLU A 2 -10.13 -22.11 -9.16
CA GLU A 2 -11.29 -21.29 -8.74
C GLU A 2 -10.84 -20.44 -7.54
N GLY A 3 -10.29 -19.25 -7.80
CA GLY A 3 -9.65 -18.38 -6.82
C GLY A 3 -10.61 -17.63 -5.89
N THR A 4 -11.68 -18.26 -5.41
CA THR A 4 -12.75 -17.61 -4.63
C THR A 4 -12.81 -18.03 -3.15
N GLN A 5 -11.88 -18.88 -2.68
CA GLN A 5 -11.82 -19.23 -1.27
C GLN A 5 -10.96 -18.26 -0.48
N TYR A 6 -11.59 -17.59 0.48
CA TYR A 6 -10.91 -16.88 1.55
C TYR A 6 -10.17 -17.91 2.43
N ILE A 7 -8.84 -17.80 2.51
CA ILE A 7 -7.98 -18.76 3.23
C ILE A 7 -7.74 -18.27 4.65
N GLU A 8 -7.35 -17.01 4.84
CA GLU A 8 -7.07 -16.43 6.16
C GLU A 8 -6.95 -14.90 6.09
N SER A 9 -7.19 -14.19 7.20
CA SER A 9 -6.78 -12.79 7.36
C SER A 9 -5.47 -12.73 8.13
N VAL A 10 -4.44 -12.16 7.53
CA VAL A 10 -3.26 -11.71 8.25
C VAL A 10 -3.54 -10.32 8.83
N LEU A 11 -3.29 -10.16 10.13
CA LEU A 11 -3.15 -8.83 10.71
C LEU A 11 -1.84 -8.24 10.21
N ILE A 12 -1.91 -7.26 9.32
CA ILE A 12 -0.73 -6.53 8.93
C ILE A 12 -0.58 -5.38 9.92
N SER A 13 0.42 -5.49 10.80
CA SER A 13 0.74 -4.43 11.75
C SER A 13 1.14 -3.18 10.96
N SER A 14 0.25 -2.19 10.86
CA SER A 14 0.52 -0.98 10.10
C SER A 14 1.71 -0.21 10.71
N PRO A 15 2.84 -0.06 9.99
CA PRO A 15 3.90 0.87 10.38
C PRO A 15 3.57 2.33 10.04
N ILE A 16 2.40 2.57 9.44
CA ILE A 16 1.89 3.85 8.97
C ILE A 16 1.10 4.52 10.11
N SER A 17 1.19 5.85 10.22
CA SER A 17 0.66 6.67 11.31
C SER A 17 -0.85 6.50 11.53
N SER A 18 -1.34 6.89 12.71
CA SER A 18 -2.71 6.65 13.21
C SER A 18 -3.86 7.37 12.48
N GLY A 19 -3.68 7.77 11.22
CA GLY A 19 -4.69 8.46 10.43
C GLY A 19 -5.59 7.50 9.64
N GLN A 20 -6.51 8.05 8.85
CA GLN A 20 -7.35 7.27 7.93
C GLN A 20 -6.53 6.79 6.72
N GLU A 21 -5.95 5.59 6.86
CA GLU A 21 -5.19 4.92 5.80
C GLU A 21 -6.14 4.12 4.87
N VAL A 22 -5.95 4.27 3.57
CA VAL A 22 -6.64 3.46 2.55
C VAL A 22 -5.64 2.84 1.58
N ILE A 23 -5.93 1.63 1.10
CA ILE A 23 -5.21 1.05 -0.04
C ILE A 23 -5.61 1.84 -1.28
N HIS A 24 -4.63 2.50 -1.90
CA HIS A 24 -4.83 3.28 -3.11
C HIS A 24 -4.57 2.46 -4.38
N GLY A 25 -3.68 1.46 -4.32
CA GLY A 25 -3.40 0.58 -5.44
C GLY A 25 -2.38 -0.51 -5.13
N THR A 26 -2.19 -1.40 -6.11
CA THR A 26 -1.19 -2.47 -6.10
C THR A 26 -0.42 -2.47 -7.42
N LEU A 27 0.91 -2.54 -7.35
CA LEU A 27 1.82 -2.55 -8.50
C LEU A 27 3.21 -3.01 -8.02
N ASP A 28 3.96 -3.72 -8.85
CA ASP A 28 5.42 -3.92 -8.66
C ASP A 28 6.15 -2.58 -8.85
N ILE A 29 6.37 -1.86 -7.74
CA ILE A 29 6.93 -0.50 -7.73
C ILE A 29 8.45 -0.53 -7.76
N ASP A 30 9.09 -1.56 -7.18
CA ASP A 30 10.54 -1.70 -7.13
C ASP A 30 11.14 -2.70 -8.13
N ASP A 31 10.32 -3.23 -9.05
CA ASP A 31 10.68 -4.10 -10.18
C ASP A 31 11.33 -5.42 -9.72
N ASN A 32 10.83 -5.97 -8.61
CA ASN A 32 11.36 -7.19 -8.00
C ASN A 32 10.55 -8.46 -8.38
N GLY A 33 9.48 -8.30 -9.17
CA GLY A 33 8.60 -9.36 -9.62
C GLY A 33 7.44 -9.68 -8.68
N PHE A 34 7.21 -8.87 -7.63
CA PHE A 34 6.11 -9.00 -6.68
C PHE A 34 5.33 -7.69 -6.58
N ASP A 35 4.00 -7.76 -6.58
CA ASP A 35 3.16 -6.57 -6.42
C ASP A 35 3.30 -5.99 -5.00
N ASP A 36 3.57 -4.68 -4.93
CA ASP A 36 3.60 -3.88 -3.71
C ASP A 36 2.24 -3.26 -3.41
N ILE A 37 2.07 -2.72 -2.20
CA ILE A 37 0.83 -2.05 -1.77
C ILE A 37 1.08 -0.55 -1.57
N LEU A 38 0.37 0.27 -2.33
CA LEU A 38 0.35 1.72 -2.14
C LEU A 38 -0.75 2.10 -1.15
N TRP A 39 -0.34 2.74 -0.06
CA TRP A 39 -1.20 3.31 0.97
C TRP A 39 -1.27 4.82 0.83
N ARG A 40 -2.44 5.38 1.10
CA ARG A 40 -2.66 6.82 1.21
C ARG A 40 -3.32 7.16 2.53
N ASN A 41 -2.70 8.08 3.24
CA ASN A 41 -3.29 8.77 4.37
C ASN A 41 -4.18 9.91 3.86
N LEU A 42 -5.46 9.88 4.21
CA LEU A 42 -6.43 10.87 3.76
C LEU A 42 -6.42 12.16 4.60
N ASP A 43 -5.81 12.14 5.79
CA ASP A 43 -5.76 13.29 6.69
C ASP A 43 -4.68 14.30 6.28
N ASP A 44 -3.51 13.82 5.83
CA ASP A 44 -2.35 14.64 5.51
C ASP A 44 -1.79 14.47 4.08
N GLY A 45 -2.35 13.54 3.29
CA GLY A 45 -1.90 13.27 1.92
C GLY A 45 -0.59 12.47 1.84
N GLN A 46 -0.10 11.92 2.95
CA GLN A 46 1.06 11.06 2.98
C GLN A 46 0.80 9.78 2.17
N ASN A 47 1.66 9.49 1.21
CA ASN A 47 1.67 8.21 0.52
C ASN A 47 2.79 7.33 1.06
N SER A 48 2.54 6.04 1.23
CA SER A 48 3.55 5.07 1.64
C SER A 48 3.41 3.79 0.83
N VAL A 49 4.52 3.11 0.57
CA VAL A 49 4.55 1.85 -0.16
C VAL A 49 4.99 0.75 0.78
N TRP A 50 4.23 -0.33 0.85
CA TRP A 50 4.68 -1.59 1.43
C TRP A 50 5.33 -2.39 0.34
N LEU A 51 6.66 -2.39 0.35
CA LEU A 51 7.43 -3.21 -0.57
C LEU A 51 7.35 -4.66 -0.14
N MET A 52 7.04 -5.52 -1.09
CA MET A 52 6.77 -6.94 -0.91
C MET A 52 7.84 -7.76 -1.61
N ASN A 53 8.08 -8.97 -1.13
CA ASN A 53 8.94 -9.95 -1.79
C ASN A 53 8.32 -11.35 -1.69
N ALA A 54 9.06 -12.37 -2.11
CA ALA A 54 8.62 -13.77 -2.06
C ALA A 54 8.15 -14.27 -0.67
N ASN A 55 8.58 -13.60 0.41
CA ASN A 55 8.27 -13.95 1.80
C ASN A 55 7.21 -13.02 2.42
N GLY A 56 6.61 -12.11 1.66
CA GLY A 56 5.64 -11.13 2.14
C GLY A 56 6.26 -9.74 2.31
N PHE A 57 5.91 -9.04 3.38
CA PHE A 57 6.39 -7.67 3.64
C PHE A 57 7.91 -7.62 3.78
N ASP A 58 8.55 -6.76 3.00
CA ASP A 58 9.98 -6.44 3.09
C ASP A 58 10.20 -5.21 3.98
N ARG A 59 9.68 -4.05 3.55
CA ARG A 59 9.80 -2.78 4.27
C ARG A 59 8.75 -1.74 3.87
N LEU A 60 8.65 -0.69 4.69
CA LEU A 60 7.86 0.50 4.40
C LEU A 60 8.74 1.59 3.80
N GLU A 61 8.35 2.11 2.65
CA GLU A 61 8.90 3.35 2.10
C GLU A 61 7.86 4.48 2.20
N LYS A 62 8.23 5.61 2.79
CA LYS A 62 7.39 6.81 2.79
C LYS A 62 7.78 7.67 1.59
N LEU A 63 6.81 8.01 0.76
CA LEU A 63 7.01 8.94 -0.34
C LEU A 63 6.92 10.37 0.17
N ASP A 64 7.41 11.34 -0.59
CA ASP A 64 7.15 12.74 -0.24
C ASP A 64 5.61 12.99 -0.27
N PRO A 65 5.04 13.64 0.75
CA PRO A 65 3.61 13.85 0.82
C PRO A 65 3.18 14.75 -0.34
N LEU A 66 2.18 14.29 -1.09
CA LEU A 66 1.46 15.15 -2.00
C LEU A 66 0.46 15.94 -1.16
N THR A 67 0.87 17.14 -0.73
CA THR A 67 0.05 18.03 0.10
C THR A 67 -1.24 18.48 -0.57
N ASP A 68 -1.32 18.33 -1.90
CA ASP A 68 -2.57 18.42 -2.64
C ASP A 68 -3.42 17.15 -2.44
N THR A 69 -4.27 17.19 -1.43
CA THR A 69 -5.25 16.14 -1.14
C THR A 69 -6.36 16.03 -2.18
N SER A 70 -6.48 17.00 -3.11
CA SER A 70 -7.49 16.98 -4.18
C SER A 70 -7.09 16.16 -5.41
N TRP A 71 -5.83 15.70 -5.47
CA TRP A 71 -5.39 14.83 -6.55
C TRP A 71 -6.00 13.43 -6.45
N GLN A 72 -6.89 13.10 -7.39
CA GLN A 72 -7.31 11.73 -7.70
C GLN A 72 -6.76 11.35 -9.08
N SER A 73 -6.00 10.26 -9.17
CA SER A 73 -5.73 9.62 -10.45
C SER A 73 -7.05 9.10 -11.02
N TYR A 74 -7.42 9.59 -12.21
CA TYR A 74 -8.37 8.88 -13.05
C TYR A 74 -7.61 7.72 -13.70
N VAL A 75 -7.90 6.50 -13.28
CA VAL A 75 -7.58 5.28 -14.04
C VAL A 75 -8.88 4.58 -14.36
#